data_AF-A0A7W7CEF4-F1
#
_entry.id   AF-A0A7W7CEF4-F1
#
_cell.length_a   1.000
_cell.length_b   1.000
_cell.length_c   1.000
_cell.angle_alpha   90.00
_cell.angle_beta   90.00
_cell.angle_gamma   90.00
#
_symmetry.space_group_name_H-M   'P 1'
#
loop_
_entity.id
_entity.type
_entity.pdbx_description
1 polymer ?
#
loop_
_entity_poly.entity_id
_entity_poly.type
_entity_poly.pdbx_seq_one_letter_code
_entity_poly.pdbx_strand_id
1 'polypeptide(L)'
;MPHPRRIELISSELAHEPGPEPDWQESLVLLWGDPDRGLGGFHRLGHEVNQGRGELWCGVLTPGHRFRRDERVALLPTDRSVPVFGLDTHTFTLDPDGRMRLRITEPDLDLDLIADDFAPMTSVYPPERLESVGHGTVRDHLETHGRVRGRLTLAGHTHEIDAFCVRDHSWGPRDWSLIVSHRWVIGSLGPDLSFSATVMQGTDGRFLSQGTLWRDGRGLAATGIDIVVFQESDGLSHRGGRLRMWLADGSEFSLEIETVDGWFFNAHSHIEVDTVCHARTPDGRTGYCDLGVSNGRRVTEPLFGIRAATHDGVRPRPAEGRRHVNV
;
A
#
# COMPACT_ATOMS: atom_id res chain seq x y z
N MET A 1 -10.09 23.48 -20.55
CA MET A 1 -9.99 22.20 -21.29
C MET A 1 -8.70 21.54 -20.85
N PRO A 2 -8.73 20.38 -20.16
CA PRO A 2 -7.52 19.64 -19.83
C PRO A 2 -6.82 19.14 -21.12
N HIS A 3 -5.48 18.99 -21.05
CA HIS A 3 -4.66 18.52 -22.15
C HIS A 3 -5.01 17.05 -22.49
N PRO A 4 -5.06 16.61 -23.78
CA PRO A 4 -5.48 15.25 -24.16
C PRO A 4 -4.77 14.11 -23.42
N ARG A 5 -3.44 14.19 -23.21
CA ARG A 5 -2.70 13.24 -22.35
C ARG A 5 -3.24 13.15 -20.91
N ARG A 6 -3.71 14.26 -20.33
CA ARG A 6 -4.30 14.28 -18.98
C ARG A 6 -5.67 13.60 -18.94
N ILE A 7 -6.43 13.65 -20.04
CA ILE A 7 -7.72 12.95 -20.17
C ILE A 7 -7.50 11.43 -20.26
N GLU A 8 -6.54 10.99 -21.07
CA GLU A 8 -6.18 9.56 -21.17
C GLU A 8 -5.69 9.00 -19.83
N LEU A 9 -4.84 9.75 -19.11
CA LEU A 9 -4.40 9.41 -17.75
C LEU A 9 -5.58 9.27 -16.77
N ILE A 10 -6.47 10.27 -16.70
CA ILE A 10 -7.64 10.20 -15.81
C ILE A 10 -8.55 9.01 -16.17
N SER A 11 -8.70 8.68 -17.46
CA SER A 11 -9.52 7.55 -17.88
C SER A 11 -8.93 6.20 -17.49
N SER A 12 -7.60 6.07 -17.46
CA SER A 12 -6.91 4.87 -16.97
C SER A 12 -6.97 4.68 -15.45
N GLU A 13 -7.49 5.65 -14.72
CA GLU A 13 -7.65 5.61 -13.27
C GLU A 13 -9.10 5.30 -12.85
N LEU A 14 -10.01 5.17 -13.83
CA LEU A 14 -11.39 4.72 -13.60
C LEU A 14 -11.44 3.20 -13.62
N ALA A 15 -12.49 2.63 -13.02
CA ALA A 15 -12.72 1.19 -13.03
C ALA A 15 -12.74 0.65 -14.47
N HIS A 16 -11.95 -0.39 -14.72
CA HIS A 16 -11.81 -1.00 -16.04
C HIS A 16 -12.92 -2.01 -16.34
N GLU A 17 -13.20 -2.22 -17.62
CA GLU A 17 -14.02 -3.35 -18.06
C GLU A 17 -13.29 -4.67 -17.76
N PRO A 18 -13.91 -5.60 -17.02
CA PRO A 18 -13.26 -6.85 -16.64
C PRO A 18 -13.04 -7.76 -17.84
N GLY A 19 -11.90 -8.45 -17.86
CA GLY A 19 -11.65 -9.55 -18.79
C GLY A 19 -12.48 -10.80 -18.43
N PRO A 20 -12.51 -11.84 -19.28
CA PRO A 20 -13.28 -13.06 -19.04
C PRO A 20 -12.65 -14.00 -17.98
N GLU A 21 -11.43 -13.72 -17.52
CA GLU A 21 -10.68 -14.61 -16.63
C GLU A 21 -11.36 -14.70 -15.24
N PRO A 22 -11.61 -15.90 -14.68
CA PRO A 22 -12.28 -16.04 -13.38
C PRO A 22 -11.59 -15.32 -12.22
N ASP A 23 -10.27 -15.15 -12.32
CA ASP A 23 -9.39 -14.48 -11.37
C ASP A 23 -9.05 -13.04 -11.78
N TRP A 24 -9.80 -12.45 -12.72
CA TRP A 24 -9.68 -11.02 -13.03
C TRP A 24 -9.95 -10.19 -11.78
N GLN A 25 -8.99 -9.33 -11.47
CA GLN A 25 -9.00 -8.47 -10.31
C GLN A 25 -8.68 -7.03 -10.68
N GLU A 26 -9.18 -6.10 -9.87
CA GLU A 26 -8.77 -4.71 -9.91
C GLU A 26 -8.74 -4.14 -8.50
N SER A 27 -7.75 -3.32 -8.18
CA SER A 27 -7.66 -2.70 -6.86
C SER A 27 -7.13 -1.28 -6.92
N LEU A 28 -7.66 -0.45 -6.03
CA LEU A 28 -7.10 0.85 -5.68
C LEU A 28 -6.48 0.79 -4.30
N VAL A 29 -5.31 1.40 -4.17
CA VAL A 29 -4.61 1.55 -2.89
C VAL A 29 -4.39 3.02 -2.58
N LEU A 30 -4.54 3.41 -1.31
CA LEU A 30 -4.04 4.66 -0.75
C LEU A 30 -3.28 4.39 0.54
N LEU A 31 -2.00 4.70 0.53
CA LEU A 31 -1.10 4.73 1.67
C LEU A 31 -0.86 6.18 2.08
N TRP A 32 -0.80 6.47 3.37
CA TRP A 32 -0.39 7.78 3.84
C TRP A 32 0.18 7.73 5.25
N GLY A 33 1.03 8.69 5.59
CA GLY A 33 1.57 8.76 6.93
C GLY A 33 2.29 10.06 7.29
N ASP A 34 2.21 10.36 8.58
CA ASP A 34 3.00 11.34 9.30
C ASP A 34 3.51 10.64 10.56
N PRO A 35 4.66 9.93 10.45
CA PRO A 35 5.15 9.08 11.52
C PRO A 35 5.58 9.89 12.75
N ASP A 36 6.02 11.15 12.57
CA ASP A 36 6.37 12.05 13.68
C ASP A 36 5.14 12.35 14.57
N ARG A 37 3.95 12.42 13.97
CA ARG A 37 2.68 12.57 14.70
C ARG A 37 2.03 11.23 15.05
N GLY A 38 2.62 10.09 14.68
CA GLY A 38 2.05 8.77 14.87
C GLY A 38 0.70 8.59 14.15
N LEU A 39 0.58 9.18 12.96
CA LEU A 39 -0.59 9.13 12.10
C LEU A 39 -0.28 8.35 10.82
N GLY A 40 -1.24 7.57 10.33
CA GLY A 40 -1.13 6.97 9.01
C GLY A 40 -2.30 6.05 8.66
N GLY A 41 -2.28 5.52 7.46
CA GLY A 41 -3.27 4.55 7.02
C GLY A 41 -2.87 3.79 5.78
N PHE A 42 -3.44 2.59 5.68
CA PHE A 42 -3.37 1.68 4.54
C PHE A 42 -4.79 1.38 4.10
N HIS A 43 -5.12 1.61 2.82
CA HIS A 43 -6.47 1.41 2.30
C HIS A 43 -6.38 0.71 0.97
N ARG A 44 -6.89 -0.52 0.87
CA ARG A 44 -7.03 -1.26 -0.38
C ARG A 44 -8.47 -1.71 -0.55
N LEU A 45 -9.06 -1.34 -1.67
CA LEU A 45 -10.31 -1.94 -2.15
C LEU A 45 -9.97 -2.81 -3.36
N GLY A 46 -10.20 -4.11 -3.26
CA GLY A 46 -9.99 -5.08 -4.34
C GLY A 46 -11.32 -5.63 -4.84
N HIS A 47 -11.53 -5.63 -6.15
CA HIS A 47 -12.70 -6.18 -6.83
C HIS A 47 -12.32 -7.47 -7.56
N GLU A 48 -12.88 -8.60 -7.13
CA GLU A 48 -12.80 -9.88 -7.83
C GLU A 48 -14.07 -10.06 -8.67
N VAL A 49 -14.14 -9.32 -9.78
CA VAL A 49 -15.41 -9.01 -10.46
C VAL A 49 -16.15 -10.27 -10.92
N ASN A 50 -15.44 -11.21 -11.57
CA ASN A 50 -16.03 -12.45 -12.07
C ASN A 50 -16.41 -13.45 -10.97
N GLN A 51 -16.06 -13.15 -9.71
CA GLN A 51 -16.44 -13.94 -8.53
C GLN A 51 -17.50 -13.22 -7.68
N GLY A 52 -17.93 -12.01 -8.06
CA GLY A 52 -18.98 -11.26 -7.37
C GLY A 52 -18.61 -10.84 -5.94
N ARG A 53 -17.32 -10.72 -5.63
CA ARG A 53 -16.82 -10.36 -4.29
C ARG A 53 -15.75 -9.28 -4.35
N GLY A 54 -15.53 -8.62 -3.22
CA GLY A 54 -14.39 -7.72 -3.02
C GLY A 54 -13.62 -8.02 -1.74
N GLU A 55 -12.37 -7.59 -1.72
CA GLU A 55 -11.47 -7.62 -0.56
C GLU A 55 -11.29 -6.19 -0.04
N LEU A 56 -11.64 -5.97 1.23
CA LEU A 56 -11.54 -4.69 1.91
C LEU A 56 -10.43 -4.77 2.95
N TRP A 57 -9.33 -4.06 2.72
CA TRP A 57 -8.28 -3.86 3.72
C TRP A 57 -8.22 -2.40 4.11
N CYS A 58 -8.42 -2.12 5.38
CA CYS A 58 -8.37 -0.78 5.93
C CYS A 58 -7.61 -0.80 7.25
N GLY A 59 -6.56 0.00 7.32
CA GLY A 59 -5.76 0.26 8.51
C GLY A 59 -5.71 1.76 8.75
N VAL A 60 -5.98 2.18 9.99
CA VAL A 60 -5.83 3.58 10.41
C VAL A 60 -5.09 3.66 11.74
N LEU A 61 -4.11 4.55 11.82
CA LEU A 61 -3.22 4.74 12.96
C LEU A 61 -3.37 6.18 13.47
N THR A 62 -3.57 6.33 14.78
CA THR A 62 -3.50 7.62 15.47
C THR A 62 -2.64 7.52 16.74
N PRO A 63 -2.33 8.65 17.40
CA PRO A 63 -1.82 8.62 18.76
C PRO A 63 -2.76 7.83 19.69
N GLY A 64 -2.26 6.73 20.23
CA GLY A 64 -2.97 5.89 21.21
C GLY A 64 -3.92 4.84 20.64
N HIS A 65 -4.38 4.95 19.39
CA HIS A 65 -5.33 4.01 18.80
C HIS A 65 -4.91 3.53 17.40
N ARG A 66 -5.43 2.36 17.03
CA ARG A 66 -5.41 1.86 15.66
C ARG A 66 -6.72 1.17 15.34
N PHE A 67 -7.10 1.19 14.08
CA PHE A 67 -8.25 0.48 13.53
C PHE A 67 -7.75 -0.49 12.45
N ARG A 68 -8.46 -1.61 12.33
CA ARG A 68 -8.28 -2.58 11.25
C ARG A 68 -9.65 -3.05 10.76
N ARG A 69 -9.80 -3.20 9.45
CA ARG A 69 -10.82 -4.02 8.82
C ARG A 69 -10.16 -4.85 7.71
N ASP A 70 -10.38 -6.15 7.76
CA ASP A 70 -9.87 -7.12 6.78
C ASP A 70 -10.99 -8.11 6.46
N GLU A 71 -11.74 -7.83 5.40
CA GLU A 71 -12.98 -8.55 5.14
C GLU A 71 -13.17 -8.85 3.65
N ARG A 72 -13.82 -9.99 3.38
CA ARG A 72 -14.39 -10.28 2.06
C ARG A 72 -15.87 -10.00 2.09
N VAL A 73 -16.32 -9.09 1.23
CA VAL A 73 -17.73 -8.69 1.14
C VAL A 73 -18.25 -8.92 -0.27
N ALA A 74 -19.58 -8.93 -0.41
CA ALA A 74 -20.22 -9.03 -1.72
C ALA A 74 -19.94 -7.75 -2.53
N LEU A 75 -19.63 -7.92 -3.82
CA LEU A 75 -19.43 -6.80 -4.74
C LEU A 75 -20.76 -6.41 -5.37
N LEU A 76 -21.17 -5.15 -5.20
CA LEU A 76 -22.41 -4.61 -5.75
C LEU A 76 -22.15 -3.84 -7.05
N PRO A 77 -23.12 -3.75 -7.97
CA PRO A 77 -22.94 -2.93 -9.18
C PRO A 77 -22.62 -1.46 -8.90
N THR A 78 -23.11 -0.90 -7.78
CA THR A 78 -22.84 0.48 -7.36
C THR A 78 -21.39 0.74 -6.98
N ASP A 79 -20.67 -0.31 -6.58
CA ASP A 79 -19.25 -0.26 -6.17
C ASP A 79 -18.32 0.04 -7.34
N ARG A 80 -18.80 -0.16 -8.58
CA ARG A 80 -18.04 0.02 -9.82
C ARG A 80 -18.77 0.96 -10.77
N SER A 81 -19.05 2.18 -10.33
CA SER A 81 -19.80 3.17 -11.10
C SER A 81 -19.00 4.45 -11.24
N VAL A 82 -18.85 5.04 -12.42
CA VAL A 82 -18.04 6.26 -12.56
C VAL A 82 -18.64 7.42 -11.74
N PRO A 83 -17.86 8.14 -10.90
CA PRO A 83 -16.41 8.05 -10.69
C PRO A 83 -16.00 7.28 -9.42
N VAL A 84 -16.88 6.46 -8.88
CA VAL A 84 -16.77 5.66 -7.67
C VAL A 84 -16.09 4.30 -7.92
N PHE A 85 -15.16 3.99 -7.03
CA PHE A 85 -14.66 2.66 -6.78
C PHE A 85 -14.85 2.38 -5.28
N GLY A 86 -15.89 1.64 -4.94
CA GLY A 86 -16.37 1.46 -3.57
C GLY A 86 -16.37 0.02 -3.11
N LEU A 87 -16.52 -0.20 -1.82
CA LEU A 87 -16.77 -1.52 -1.25
C LEU A 87 -17.38 -1.33 0.14
N ASP A 88 -18.62 -1.77 0.31
CA ASP A 88 -19.41 -1.56 1.53
C ASP A 88 -19.43 -0.07 1.96
N THR A 89 -18.83 0.29 3.09
CA THR A 89 -18.82 1.65 3.66
C THR A 89 -17.65 2.52 3.18
N HIS A 90 -16.80 2.00 2.29
CA HIS A 90 -15.58 2.65 1.85
C HIS A 90 -15.70 3.04 0.37
N THR A 91 -15.30 4.26 0.03
CA THR A 91 -15.32 4.72 -1.38
C THR A 91 -14.07 5.51 -1.72
N PHE A 92 -13.48 5.17 -2.87
CA PHE A 92 -12.62 6.05 -3.63
C PHE A 92 -13.46 6.77 -4.69
N THR A 93 -13.26 8.07 -4.84
CA THR A 93 -13.82 8.83 -5.97
C THR A 93 -12.75 9.69 -6.63
N LEU A 94 -12.76 9.72 -7.96
CA LEU A 94 -11.87 10.59 -8.74
C LEU A 94 -12.61 11.86 -9.12
N ASP A 95 -12.07 13.02 -8.75
CA ASP A 95 -12.64 14.30 -9.17
C ASP A 95 -12.19 14.67 -10.60
N PRO A 96 -12.85 15.64 -11.27
CA PRO A 96 -12.49 16.06 -12.63
C PRO A 96 -11.08 16.66 -12.77
N ASP A 97 -10.47 17.09 -11.66
CA ASP A 97 -9.10 17.60 -11.63
C ASP A 97 -8.07 16.46 -11.50
N GLY A 98 -8.53 15.22 -11.29
CA GLY A 98 -7.69 14.03 -11.11
C GLY A 98 -7.26 13.79 -9.67
N ARG A 99 -7.90 14.43 -8.69
CA ARG A 99 -7.65 14.16 -7.26
C ARG A 99 -8.50 13.00 -6.80
N MET A 100 -7.88 12.09 -6.05
CA MET A 100 -8.57 10.95 -5.46
C MET A 100 -9.05 11.29 -4.06
N ARG A 101 -10.34 11.10 -3.80
CA ARG A 101 -10.92 11.21 -2.45
C ARG A 101 -11.19 9.83 -1.88
N LEU A 102 -10.78 9.59 -0.65
CA LEU A 102 -11.15 8.43 0.15
C LEU A 102 -12.18 8.85 1.22
N ARG A 103 -13.32 8.18 1.26
CA ARG A 103 -14.34 8.35 2.29
C ARG A 103 -14.63 7.02 2.97
N ILE A 104 -14.59 7.01 4.30
CA ILE A 104 -14.92 5.86 5.14
C ILE A 104 -15.88 6.31 6.23
N THR A 105 -16.93 5.54 6.48
CA THR A 105 -17.87 5.78 7.58
C THR A 105 -18.18 4.47 8.28
N GLU A 106 -17.65 4.33 9.49
CA GLU A 106 -17.76 3.17 10.37
C GLU A 106 -18.19 3.65 11.77
N PRO A 107 -18.71 2.76 12.65
CA PRO A 107 -19.17 3.15 13.98
C PRO A 107 -18.16 3.95 14.80
N ASP A 108 -16.86 3.61 14.73
CA ASP A 108 -15.78 4.26 15.49
C ASP A 108 -14.74 4.98 14.60
N LEU A 109 -14.97 5.04 13.29
CA LEU A 109 -14.05 5.63 12.32
C LEU A 109 -14.82 6.48 11.29
N ASP A 110 -14.49 7.77 11.23
CA ASP A 110 -14.94 8.69 10.19
C ASP A 110 -13.71 9.29 9.50
N LEU A 111 -13.51 9.00 8.22
CA LEU A 111 -12.34 9.47 7.48
C LEU A 111 -12.77 10.08 6.15
N ASP A 112 -12.24 11.25 5.85
CA ASP A 112 -12.46 11.99 4.61
C ASP A 112 -11.16 12.66 4.18
N LEU A 113 -10.56 12.12 3.12
CA LEU A 113 -9.23 12.48 2.67
C LEU A 113 -9.23 12.76 1.17
N ILE A 114 -8.48 13.76 0.73
CA ILE A 114 -8.24 14.10 -0.67
C ILE A 114 -6.74 14.05 -0.93
N ALA A 115 -6.33 13.21 -1.87
CA ALA A 115 -4.96 13.05 -2.34
C ALA A 115 -4.73 13.91 -3.60
N ASP A 116 -3.62 14.64 -3.60
CA ASP A 116 -3.13 15.45 -4.71
C ASP A 116 -1.71 15.01 -5.05
N ASP A 117 -1.47 14.65 -6.31
CA ASP A 117 -0.20 14.08 -6.74
C ASP A 117 0.80 15.17 -7.09
N PHE A 118 2.04 14.99 -6.66
CA PHE A 118 3.16 15.80 -7.15
C PHE A 118 4.07 15.02 -8.10
N ALA A 119 4.03 13.68 -8.06
CA ALA A 119 4.69 12.82 -9.02
C ALA A 119 3.73 12.43 -10.17
N PRO A 120 4.23 12.11 -11.36
CA PRO A 120 3.38 11.61 -12.42
C PRO A 120 2.97 10.16 -12.15
N MET A 121 1.71 9.83 -12.44
CA MET A 121 1.23 8.45 -12.48
C MET A 121 2.03 7.63 -13.49
N THR A 122 2.66 6.56 -13.02
CA THR A 122 3.67 5.80 -13.80
C THR A 122 3.40 4.31 -13.74
N SER A 123 3.61 3.62 -14.86
CA SER A 123 3.53 2.17 -14.91
C SER A 123 4.73 1.52 -14.22
N VAL A 124 4.45 0.63 -13.28
CA VAL A 124 5.43 -0.02 -12.41
C VAL A 124 6.02 -1.27 -13.10
N TYR A 125 5.21 -2.06 -13.80
CA TYR A 125 5.68 -3.26 -14.48
C TYR A 125 5.69 -3.10 -16.01
N PRO A 126 6.82 -2.71 -16.64
CA PRO A 126 6.88 -2.67 -18.09
C PRO A 126 6.71 -4.10 -18.66
N PRO A 127 6.10 -4.25 -19.86
CA PRO A 127 5.74 -5.55 -20.44
C PRO A 127 6.88 -6.57 -20.45
N GLU A 128 8.11 -6.11 -20.72
CA GLU A 128 9.32 -6.93 -20.79
C GLU A 128 9.68 -7.64 -19.46
N ARG A 129 9.24 -7.10 -18.31
CA ARG A 129 9.50 -7.67 -16.99
C ARG A 129 8.40 -8.62 -16.51
N LEU A 130 7.18 -8.47 -17.02
CA LEU A 130 6.05 -9.34 -16.69
C LEU A 130 6.26 -10.79 -17.19
N GLU A 131 7.00 -10.96 -18.28
CA GLU A 131 7.34 -12.28 -18.83
C GLU A 131 8.19 -13.14 -17.87
N SER A 132 8.86 -12.52 -16.89
CA SER A 132 9.81 -13.20 -16.01
C SER A 132 9.21 -13.91 -14.78
N VAL A 133 7.95 -13.62 -14.40
CA VAL A 133 7.28 -14.17 -13.20
C VAL A 133 6.09 -15.08 -13.55
N GLY A 134 5.85 -15.32 -14.84
CA GLY A 134 4.63 -15.98 -15.29
C GLY A 134 3.45 -15.00 -15.28
N HIS A 135 2.56 -15.19 -16.25
CA HIS A 135 1.52 -14.24 -16.67
C HIS A 135 0.37 -14.00 -15.67
N GLY A 136 0.60 -14.12 -14.36
CA GLY A 136 -0.49 -14.32 -13.40
C GLY A 136 -0.50 -13.42 -12.16
N THR A 137 0.37 -12.43 -11.96
CA THR A 137 0.39 -11.71 -10.66
C THR A 137 -0.17 -10.28 -10.72
N VAL A 138 0.20 -9.46 -11.69
CA VAL A 138 -0.42 -8.14 -11.97
C VAL A 138 -0.11 -7.76 -13.43
N ARG A 139 -1.11 -7.59 -14.30
CA ARG A 139 -0.87 -7.23 -15.70
C ARG A 139 -0.49 -5.77 -15.85
N ASP A 140 -1.29 -4.89 -15.25
CA ASP A 140 -1.12 -3.45 -15.32
C ASP A 140 -1.14 -2.88 -13.90
N HIS A 141 -0.20 -1.99 -13.61
CA HIS A 141 -0.04 -1.34 -12.31
C HIS A 141 0.45 0.09 -12.53
N LEU A 142 -0.36 1.05 -12.12
CA LEU A 142 -0.03 2.47 -12.09
C LEU A 142 0.19 2.90 -10.65
N GLU A 143 1.22 3.72 -10.42
CA GLU A 143 1.58 4.21 -9.08
C GLU A 143 1.98 5.69 -9.14
N THR A 144 1.68 6.43 -8.08
CA THR A 144 2.12 7.82 -7.91
C THR A 144 2.31 8.22 -6.45
N HIS A 145 3.03 9.33 -6.24
CA HIS A 145 3.30 9.94 -4.95
C HIS A 145 2.64 11.32 -4.86
N GLY A 146 2.17 11.64 -3.66
CA GLY A 146 1.39 12.85 -3.44
C GLY A 146 1.33 13.28 -1.98
N ARG A 147 0.39 14.17 -1.74
CA ARG A 147 0.05 14.66 -0.41
C ARG A 147 -1.44 14.52 -0.19
N VAL A 148 -1.82 13.97 0.95
CA VAL A 148 -3.21 13.79 1.35
C VAL A 148 -3.59 14.82 2.41
N ARG A 149 -4.79 15.38 2.29
CA ARG A 149 -5.36 16.32 3.26
C ARG A 149 -6.78 15.97 3.61
N GLY A 150 -7.18 16.25 4.85
CA GLY A 150 -8.55 16.09 5.28
C GLY A 150 -8.64 15.79 6.77
N ARG A 151 -9.67 15.05 7.15
CA ARG A 151 -10.01 14.82 8.56
C ARG A 151 -10.22 13.35 8.85
N LEU A 152 -9.73 12.95 10.02
CA LEU A 152 -9.89 11.62 10.58
C LEU A 152 -10.48 11.75 11.98
N THR A 153 -11.56 11.04 12.29
CA THR A 153 -12.00 10.77 13.66
C THR A 153 -11.91 9.29 13.93
N LEU A 154 -11.14 8.91 14.96
CA LEU A 154 -11.00 7.52 15.41
C LEU A 154 -11.23 7.46 16.92
N ALA A 155 -12.09 6.55 17.37
CA ALA A 155 -12.39 6.37 18.80
C ALA A 155 -12.83 7.69 19.49
N GLY A 156 -13.56 8.55 18.78
CA GLY A 156 -14.00 9.86 19.27
C GLY A 156 -12.93 10.97 19.26
N HIS A 157 -11.70 10.69 18.78
CA HIS A 157 -10.63 11.68 18.67
C HIS A 157 -10.45 12.13 17.22
N THR A 158 -10.54 13.45 17.00
CA THR A 158 -10.40 14.05 15.67
C THR A 158 -8.99 14.57 15.43
N HIS A 159 -8.47 14.32 14.22
CA HIS A 159 -7.15 14.70 13.74
C HIS A 159 -7.27 15.35 12.35
N GLU A 160 -6.64 16.50 12.18
CA GLU A 160 -6.38 17.07 10.86
C GLU A 160 -5.17 16.39 10.22
N ILE A 161 -5.37 15.93 9.00
CA ILE A 161 -4.40 15.19 8.20
C ILE A 161 -3.81 16.13 7.15
N ASP A 162 -2.48 16.16 7.10
CA ASP A 162 -1.69 16.81 6.06
C ASP A 162 -0.38 16.04 5.94
N ALA A 163 -0.40 14.97 5.15
CA ALA A 163 0.60 13.91 5.17
C ALA A 163 1.04 13.51 3.76
N PHE A 164 2.23 12.92 3.62
CA PHE A 164 2.61 12.31 2.35
C PHE A 164 1.79 11.06 2.09
N CYS A 165 1.51 10.80 0.82
CA CYS A 165 0.74 9.63 0.40
C CYS A 165 1.31 8.99 -0.86
N VAL A 166 0.92 7.75 -1.06
CA VAL A 166 1.15 6.97 -2.26
C VAL A 166 -0.17 6.35 -2.64
N ARG A 167 -0.49 6.33 -3.93
CA ARG A 167 -1.65 5.61 -4.42
C ARG A 167 -1.28 4.77 -5.63
N ASP A 168 -1.92 3.62 -5.72
CA ASP A 168 -1.80 2.72 -6.85
C ASP A 168 -3.16 2.32 -7.41
N HIS A 169 -3.15 1.90 -8.66
CA HIS A 169 -4.25 1.26 -9.34
C HIS A 169 -3.70 0.12 -10.16
N SER A 170 -4.17 -1.09 -9.88
CA SER A 170 -3.77 -2.28 -10.63
C SER A 170 -4.95 -3.11 -11.07
N TRP A 171 -4.82 -3.76 -12.23
CA TRP A 171 -5.86 -4.61 -12.79
C TRP A 171 -5.31 -5.76 -13.63
N GLY A 172 -6.16 -6.75 -13.87
CA GLY A 172 -5.89 -7.92 -14.67
C GLY A 172 -6.02 -9.24 -13.91
N PRO A 173 -5.81 -10.38 -14.60
CA PRO A 173 -5.82 -11.71 -13.98
C PRO A 173 -4.76 -11.81 -12.88
N ARG A 174 -5.14 -12.40 -11.74
CA ARG A 174 -4.26 -12.53 -10.58
C ARG A 174 -4.43 -13.86 -9.84
N ASP A 175 -3.43 -14.70 -10.00
CA ASP A 175 -3.16 -15.89 -9.21
C ASP A 175 -2.14 -15.58 -8.09
N TRP A 176 -2.68 -15.26 -6.92
CA TRP A 176 -1.91 -15.02 -5.71
C TRP A 176 -1.12 -16.25 -5.23
N SER A 177 -1.42 -17.46 -5.70
CA SER A 177 -0.69 -18.67 -5.28
C SER A 177 0.71 -18.77 -5.87
N LEU A 178 1.02 -17.96 -6.88
CA LEU A 178 2.34 -17.91 -7.53
C LEU A 178 3.38 -17.13 -6.73
N ILE A 179 2.95 -16.34 -5.75
CA ILE A 179 3.82 -15.57 -4.88
C ILE A 179 4.23 -16.45 -3.68
N VAL A 180 5.49 -16.36 -3.27
CA VAL A 180 6.00 -17.00 -2.04
C VAL A 180 6.19 -15.95 -0.95
N SER A 181 6.73 -14.79 -1.34
CA SER A 181 6.94 -13.65 -0.46
C SER A 181 7.10 -12.39 -1.31
N HIS A 182 6.79 -11.24 -0.73
CA HIS A 182 7.16 -9.97 -1.31
C HIS A 182 7.62 -8.98 -0.26
N ARG A 183 8.44 -8.02 -0.68
CA ARG A 183 8.88 -6.87 0.09
C ARG A 183 8.58 -5.63 -0.73
N TRP A 184 7.90 -4.68 -0.13
CA TRP A 184 7.54 -3.43 -0.76
C TRP A 184 7.93 -2.28 0.16
N VAL A 185 8.77 -1.38 -0.33
CA VAL A 185 9.21 -0.18 0.39
C VAL A 185 8.89 1.01 -0.46
N ILE A 186 7.97 1.84 0.02
CA ILE A 186 7.42 2.93 -0.77
C ILE A 186 7.11 4.16 0.08
N GLY A 187 7.44 5.34 -0.40
CA GLY A 187 7.21 6.55 0.37
C GLY A 187 7.89 7.80 -0.16
N SER A 188 7.99 8.80 0.72
CA SER A 188 8.46 10.14 0.40
C SER A 188 9.21 10.76 1.58
N LEU A 189 10.38 11.34 1.29
CA LEU A 189 11.17 12.17 2.20
C LEU A 189 10.98 13.66 1.91
N GLY A 190 9.82 14.03 1.37
CA GLY A 190 9.53 15.35 0.81
C GLY A 190 8.98 15.26 -0.61
N PRO A 191 8.44 16.37 -1.15
CA PRO A 191 7.87 16.40 -2.50
C PRO A 191 8.92 16.21 -3.61
N ASP A 192 10.18 16.48 -3.31
CA ASP A 192 11.33 16.38 -4.22
C ASP A 192 12.07 15.03 -4.11
N LEU A 193 11.69 14.15 -3.19
CA LEU A 193 12.34 12.83 -3.03
C LEU A 193 11.34 11.76 -2.62
N SER A 194 10.94 10.91 -3.58
CA SER A 194 10.05 9.76 -3.36
C SER A 194 10.62 8.50 -3.99
N PHE A 195 10.19 7.34 -3.53
CA PHE A 195 10.75 6.05 -3.95
C PHE A 195 9.68 4.97 -3.88
N SER A 196 9.80 4.00 -4.77
CA SER A 196 9.10 2.72 -4.74
C SER A 196 10.10 1.63 -5.06
N ALA A 197 10.06 0.55 -4.28
CA ALA A 197 10.94 -0.60 -4.45
C ALA A 197 10.19 -1.87 -4.06
N THR A 198 10.06 -2.79 -5.01
CA THR A 198 9.40 -4.08 -4.84
C THR A 198 10.39 -5.19 -5.16
N VAL A 199 10.42 -6.20 -4.29
CA VAL A 199 11.08 -7.48 -4.53
C VAL A 199 10.07 -8.59 -4.24
N MET A 200 9.78 -9.43 -5.21
CA MET A 200 8.79 -10.50 -5.13
C MET A 200 9.43 -11.83 -5.52
N GLN A 201 9.20 -12.86 -4.72
CA GLN A 201 9.66 -14.22 -5.00
C GLN A 201 8.52 -15.07 -5.55
N GLY A 202 8.75 -15.72 -6.69
CA GLY A 202 7.84 -16.71 -7.27
C GLY A 202 8.03 -18.11 -6.70
N THR A 203 7.04 -18.97 -6.88
CA THR A 203 7.10 -20.40 -6.46
C THR A 203 8.15 -21.22 -7.20
N ASP A 204 8.64 -20.76 -8.35
CA ASP A 204 9.76 -21.34 -9.10
C ASP A 204 11.15 -20.94 -8.53
N GLY A 205 11.16 -20.11 -7.49
CA GLY A 205 12.36 -19.62 -6.82
C GLY A 205 13.01 -18.39 -7.48
N ARG A 206 12.46 -17.87 -8.59
CA ARG A 206 12.93 -16.64 -9.22
C ARG A 206 12.41 -15.41 -8.49
N PHE A 207 13.12 -14.31 -8.67
CA PHE A 207 12.75 -13.00 -8.12
C PHE A 207 12.38 -12.05 -9.25
N LEU A 208 11.33 -11.28 -9.03
CA LEU A 208 11.11 -10.00 -9.69
C LEU A 208 11.51 -8.88 -8.76
N SER A 209 12.25 -7.92 -9.29
CA SER A 209 12.57 -6.69 -8.59
C SER A 209 12.37 -5.51 -9.52
N GLN A 210 11.67 -4.49 -9.04
CA GLN A 210 11.48 -3.25 -9.78
C GLN A 210 11.27 -2.10 -8.80
N GLY A 211 11.71 -0.91 -9.21
CA GLY A 211 11.63 0.27 -8.38
C GLY A 211 12.08 1.51 -9.12
N THR A 212 11.67 2.65 -8.59
CA THR A 212 11.94 3.97 -9.14
C THR A 212 12.25 4.93 -8.00
N LEU A 213 13.30 5.73 -8.16
CA LEU A 213 13.55 6.90 -7.33
C LEU A 213 13.08 8.14 -8.08
N TRP A 214 12.15 8.89 -7.51
CA TRP A 214 11.78 10.23 -7.94
C TRP A 214 12.62 11.24 -7.18
N ARG A 215 13.47 11.99 -7.90
CA ARG A 215 14.28 13.07 -7.34
C ARG A 215 14.17 14.32 -8.21
N ASP A 216 13.79 15.44 -7.62
CA ASP A 216 13.69 16.74 -8.30
C ASP A 216 12.84 16.68 -9.58
N GLY A 217 11.71 15.98 -9.54
CA GLY A 217 10.80 15.81 -10.67
C GLY A 217 11.25 14.81 -11.74
N ARG A 218 12.37 14.10 -11.52
CA ARG A 218 12.89 13.08 -12.44
C ARG A 218 12.81 11.68 -11.82
N GLY A 219 12.24 10.73 -12.57
CA GLY A 219 12.26 9.31 -12.24
C GLY A 219 13.56 8.63 -12.69
N LEU A 220 14.19 7.89 -11.80
CA LEU A 220 15.37 7.06 -12.04
C LEU A 220 15.00 5.61 -11.73
N ALA A 221 14.99 4.76 -12.76
CA ALA A 221 14.71 3.34 -12.60
C ALA A 221 15.85 2.65 -11.83
N ALA A 222 15.48 1.72 -10.95
CA ALA A 222 16.42 0.83 -10.29
C ALA A 222 16.92 -0.26 -11.25
N THR A 223 18.22 -0.49 -11.24
CA THR A 223 18.91 -1.62 -11.90
C THR A 223 19.21 -2.75 -10.93
N GLY A 224 19.14 -2.48 -9.62
CA GLY A 224 19.18 -3.48 -8.55
C GLY A 224 18.50 -2.96 -7.30
N ILE A 225 17.96 -3.86 -6.49
CA ILE A 225 17.26 -3.56 -5.24
C ILE A 225 17.66 -4.60 -4.20
N ASP A 226 17.97 -4.15 -2.99
CA ASP A 226 18.14 -4.98 -1.80
C ASP A 226 17.23 -4.45 -0.69
N ILE A 227 16.35 -5.30 -0.19
CA ILE A 227 15.44 -4.98 0.92
C ILE A 227 15.68 -6.00 2.03
N VAL A 228 16.11 -5.51 3.20
CA VAL A 228 16.34 -6.35 4.38
C VAL A 228 15.33 -5.94 5.44
N VAL A 229 14.59 -6.91 5.97
CA VAL A 229 13.57 -6.68 7.02
C VAL A 229 14.09 -7.19 8.36
N PHE A 230 13.97 -6.36 9.41
CA PHE A 230 14.28 -6.73 10.79
C PHE A 230 13.09 -7.45 11.40
N GLN A 231 12.91 -8.70 10.98
CA GLN A 231 11.75 -9.53 11.32
C GLN A 231 11.79 -10.02 12.78
N GLU A 232 10.62 -10.06 13.40
CA GLU A 232 10.41 -10.53 14.75
C GLU A 232 10.31 -12.07 14.80
N SER A 233 10.41 -12.62 16.02
CA SER A 233 10.35 -14.07 16.25
C SER A 233 9.04 -14.74 15.85
N ASP A 234 7.95 -13.96 15.68
CA ASP A 234 6.68 -14.48 15.19
C ASP A 234 6.71 -14.81 13.69
N GLY A 235 7.80 -14.46 13.00
CA GLY A 235 8.00 -14.72 11.57
C GLY A 235 7.10 -13.88 10.66
N LEU A 236 6.43 -12.85 11.20
CA LEU A 236 5.52 -12.00 10.45
C LEU A 236 5.73 -10.51 10.77
N SER A 237 5.67 -10.09 12.04
CA SER A 237 5.90 -8.71 12.45
C SER A 237 7.35 -8.29 12.17
N HIS A 238 7.60 -6.99 12.01
CA HIS A 238 8.96 -6.45 11.87
C HIS A 238 9.12 -5.11 12.60
N ARG A 239 10.38 -4.71 12.85
CA ARG A 239 10.73 -3.43 13.49
C ARG A 239 11.20 -2.36 12.51
N GLY A 240 11.18 -2.67 11.22
CA GLY A 240 11.75 -1.85 10.17
C GLY A 240 12.70 -2.66 9.31
N GLY A 241 13.69 -1.99 8.73
CA GLY A 241 14.57 -2.62 7.78
C GLY A 241 15.50 -1.65 7.08
N ARG A 242 16.03 -2.08 5.94
CA ARG A 242 16.90 -1.30 5.07
C ARG A 242 16.47 -1.45 3.63
N LEU A 243 16.58 -0.35 2.89
CA LEU A 243 16.49 -0.34 1.43
C LEU A 243 17.83 0.10 0.86
N ARG A 244 18.27 -0.56 -0.20
CA ARG A 244 19.33 -0.09 -1.09
C ARG A 244 18.88 -0.25 -2.54
N MET A 245 19.07 0.79 -3.34
CA MET A 245 18.75 0.82 -4.76
C MET A 245 19.98 1.28 -5.54
N TRP A 246 20.31 0.54 -6.60
CA TRP A 246 21.26 0.98 -7.62
C TRP A 246 20.48 1.52 -8.80
N LEU A 247 20.83 2.70 -9.30
CA LEU A 247 20.02 3.45 -10.27
C LEU A 247 20.65 3.43 -11.66
N ALA A 248 19.84 3.70 -12.68
CA ALA A 248 20.25 3.66 -14.09
C ALA A 248 21.35 4.68 -14.46
N ASP A 249 21.53 5.74 -13.67
CA ASP A 249 22.61 6.72 -13.85
C ASP A 249 23.91 6.33 -13.11
N GLY A 250 23.95 5.15 -12.48
CA GLY A 250 25.07 4.64 -11.71
C GLY A 250 25.11 5.14 -10.26
N SER A 251 24.18 6.00 -9.85
CA SER A 251 24.06 6.45 -8.47
C SER A 251 23.38 5.40 -7.58
N GLU A 252 23.48 5.61 -6.27
CA GLU A 252 22.89 4.75 -5.25
C GLU A 252 21.97 5.55 -4.33
N PHE A 253 20.91 4.89 -3.87
CA PHE A 253 20.01 5.41 -2.86
C PHE A 253 19.82 4.37 -1.75
N SER A 254 19.83 4.81 -0.49
CA SER A 254 19.63 3.92 0.65
C SER A 254 18.84 4.58 1.77
N LEU A 255 18.13 3.73 2.53
CA LEU A 255 17.33 4.12 3.69
C LEU A 255 17.56 3.13 4.85
N GLU A 256 17.61 3.68 6.06
CA GLU A 256 17.27 2.97 7.29
C GLU A 256 15.79 3.22 7.57
N ILE A 257 15.06 2.18 7.98
CA ILE A 257 13.62 2.19 8.17
C ILE A 257 13.32 1.75 9.59
N GLU A 258 12.48 2.50 10.30
CA GLU A 258 12.03 2.18 11.66
C GLU A 258 10.50 2.16 11.71
N THR A 259 9.93 1.04 12.16
CA THR A 259 8.49 0.83 12.23
C THR A 259 7.87 1.54 13.44
N VAL A 260 6.85 2.35 13.17
CA VAL A 260 5.99 2.96 14.18
C VAL A 260 4.93 1.96 14.66
N ASP A 261 4.09 1.47 13.75
CA ASP A 261 3.02 0.49 13.98
C ASP A 261 2.49 -0.01 12.62
N GLY A 262 1.55 -0.96 12.61
CA GLY A 262 0.94 -1.43 11.37
C GLY A 262 -0.22 -2.40 11.52
N TRP A 263 -0.46 -3.17 10.47
CA TRP A 263 -1.62 -4.05 10.34
C TRP A 263 -1.25 -5.36 9.66
N PHE A 264 -2.02 -6.40 9.97
CA PHE A 264 -1.97 -7.67 9.25
C PHE A 264 -3.19 -7.78 8.34
N PHE A 265 -3.04 -8.12 7.07
CA PHE A 265 -4.18 -8.37 6.17
C PHE A 265 -4.12 -9.77 5.58
N ASN A 266 -5.29 -10.39 5.37
CA ASN A 266 -5.38 -11.72 4.79
C ASN A 266 -5.53 -11.63 3.27
N ALA A 267 -4.47 -11.99 2.57
CA ALA A 267 -4.40 -11.96 1.11
C ALA A 267 -4.42 -13.37 0.53
N HIS A 268 -5.59 -13.95 0.28
CA HIS A 268 -5.74 -15.32 -0.23
C HIS A 268 -4.90 -16.38 0.50
N SER A 269 -3.74 -16.76 -0.06
CA SER A 269 -2.78 -17.73 0.48
C SER A 269 -1.61 -17.07 1.24
N HIS A 270 -1.68 -15.78 1.53
CA HIS A 270 -0.64 -14.98 2.18
C HIS A 270 -1.18 -14.19 3.37
N ILE A 271 -0.27 -13.77 4.23
CA ILE A 271 -0.49 -12.72 5.22
C ILE A 271 0.35 -11.53 4.77
N GLU A 272 -0.31 -10.38 4.66
CA GLU A 272 0.30 -9.09 4.39
C GLU A 272 0.56 -8.36 5.70
N VAL A 273 1.71 -7.68 5.80
CA VAL A 273 2.07 -6.85 6.94
C VAL A 273 2.53 -5.48 6.44
N ASP A 274 1.63 -4.52 6.48
CA ASP A 274 1.89 -3.12 6.12
C ASP A 274 2.11 -2.29 7.37
N THR A 275 3.08 -1.37 7.30
CA THR A 275 3.52 -0.63 8.48
C THR A 275 3.87 0.81 8.15
N VAL A 276 3.40 1.72 8.98
CA VAL A 276 3.82 3.12 8.94
C VAL A 276 5.22 3.19 9.54
N CYS A 277 6.17 3.71 8.77
CA CYS A 277 7.57 3.77 9.17
C CYS A 277 8.16 5.18 9.04
N HIS A 278 9.14 5.48 9.89
CA HIS A 278 10.12 6.51 9.61
C HIS A 278 11.15 5.96 8.62
N ALA A 279 11.43 6.72 7.56
CA ALA A 279 12.54 6.48 6.66
C ALA A 279 13.63 7.53 6.89
N ARG A 280 14.89 7.13 6.85
CA ARG A 280 16.04 8.02 7.02
C ARG A 280 17.16 7.68 6.05
N THR A 281 17.67 8.68 5.33
CA THR A 281 18.87 8.54 4.50
C THR A 281 20.15 8.67 5.34
N PRO A 282 21.31 8.20 4.82
CA PRO A 282 22.59 8.35 5.52
C PRO A 282 23.00 9.80 5.83
N ASP A 283 22.57 10.77 5.03
CA ASP A 283 22.81 12.20 5.24
C ASP A 283 21.80 12.87 6.21
N GLY A 284 20.88 12.09 6.77
CA GLY A 284 20.00 12.50 7.87
C GLY A 284 18.62 13.03 7.43
N ARG A 285 18.32 13.07 6.13
CA ARG A 285 16.97 13.41 5.65
C ARG A 285 15.96 12.35 6.11
N THR A 286 14.80 12.79 6.57
CA THR A 286 13.74 11.91 7.11
C THR A 286 12.44 12.05 6.34
N GLY A 287 11.59 11.03 6.46
CA GLY A 287 10.28 11.01 5.85
C GLY A 287 9.44 9.81 6.23
N TYR A 288 8.37 9.64 5.47
CA TYR A 288 7.42 8.55 5.60
C TYR A 288 7.73 7.45 4.58
N CYS A 289 7.57 6.21 5.00
CA CYS A 289 7.32 5.10 4.08
C CYS A 289 6.36 4.08 4.68
N ASP A 290 5.75 3.31 3.78
CA ASP A 290 5.27 1.99 4.11
C ASP A 290 6.38 0.95 3.88
N LEU A 291 6.44 -0.05 4.76
CA LEU A 291 7.20 -1.28 4.57
C LEU A 291 6.24 -2.48 4.63
N GLY A 292 5.75 -2.85 3.45
CA GLY A 292 4.90 -3.99 3.16
C GLY A 292 5.68 -5.29 3.05
N VAL A 293 5.20 -6.32 3.73
CA VAL A 293 5.84 -7.63 3.82
C VAL A 293 4.78 -8.72 3.71
N SER A 294 4.86 -9.52 2.64
CA SER A 294 4.09 -10.75 2.56
C SER A 294 4.95 -11.99 2.77
N ASN A 295 4.36 -12.99 3.41
CA ASN A 295 4.91 -14.33 3.47
C ASN A 295 3.79 -15.35 3.17
N GLY A 296 4.11 -16.38 2.39
CA GLY A 296 3.20 -17.49 2.11
C GLY A 296 2.69 -18.11 3.41
N ARG A 297 1.38 -18.39 3.46
CA ARG A 297 0.72 -18.91 4.66
C ARG A 297 1.37 -20.22 5.10
N ARG A 298 1.97 -20.21 6.29
CA ARG A 298 2.12 -21.39 7.16
C ARG A 298 1.21 -21.32 8.40
N VAL A 299 0.65 -20.15 8.68
CA VAL A 299 -0.24 -19.86 9.83
C VAL A 299 -1.57 -19.39 9.28
N THR A 300 -2.68 -20.00 9.71
CA THR A 300 -4.02 -19.71 9.17
C THR A 300 -4.64 -18.43 9.73
N GLU A 301 -4.35 -18.08 10.99
CA GLU A 301 -4.77 -16.83 11.64
C GLU A 301 -3.73 -16.41 12.70
N PRO A 302 -3.07 -15.24 12.56
CA PRO A 302 -2.13 -14.79 13.58
C PRO A 302 -2.90 -14.33 14.82
N LEU A 303 -2.87 -15.14 15.89
CA LEU A 303 -3.49 -14.79 17.17
C LEU A 303 -2.79 -13.59 17.86
N PHE A 304 -1.56 -13.27 17.46
CA PHE A 304 -0.72 -12.25 18.09
C PHE A 304 0.24 -11.61 17.10
N GLY A 305 0.50 -10.30 17.27
CA GLY A 305 1.56 -9.55 16.59
C GLY A 305 2.17 -8.50 17.53
N ILE A 306 3.49 -8.29 17.44
CA ILE A 306 4.23 -7.46 18.41
C ILE A 306 3.99 -5.96 18.19
N ARG A 307 3.86 -5.53 16.92
CA ARG A 307 3.71 -4.11 16.51
C ARG A 307 2.67 -3.89 15.43
N ALA A 308 1.61 -4.69 15.44
CA ALA A 308 0.53 -4.52 14.48
C ALA A 308 -0.80 -5.09 15.00
N ALA A 309 -1.91 -4.65 14.40
CA ALA A 309 -3.25 -5.17 14.69
C ALA A 309 -3.54 -6.46 13.91
N THR A 310 -4.00 -7.50 14.61
CA THR A 310 -4.40 -8.79 14.02
C THR A 310 -5.91 -9.07 14.04
N HIS A 311 -6.70 -8.17 14.64
CA HIS A 311 -8.15 -8.32 14.81
C HIS A 311 -8.87 -7.04 14.37
N ASP A 312 -10.11 -7.18 13.90
CA ASP A 312 -10.90 -6.05 13.41
C ASP A 312 -11.43 -5.11 14.51
N GLY A 313 -11.66 -3.87 14.11
CA GLY A 313 -12.14 -2.77 14.93
C GLY A 313 -11.02 -1.97 15.60
N VAL A 314 -11.42 -1.04 16.49
CA VAL A 314 -10.50 -0.16 17.21
C VAL A 314 -9.77 -0.90 18.32
N ARG A 315 -8.46 -0.67 18.47
CA ARG A 315 -7.64 -1.17 19.59
C ARG A 315 -6.69 -0.09 20.11
N PRO A 316 -6.39 -0.09 21.42
CA PRO A 316 -5.33 0.75 21.97
C PRO A 316 -3.96 0.29 21.46
N ARG A 317 -3.03 1.23 21.30
CA ARG A 317 -1.64 0.94 20.97
C ARG A 317 -0.91 0.39 22.21
N PRO A 318 -0.10 -0.68 22.07
CA PRO A 318 0.78 -1.10 23.16
C PRO A 318 1.73 0.04 23.55
N ALA A 319 1.91 0.28 24.86
CA ALA A 319 3.07 1.04 25.31
C ALA A 319 4.35 0.32 24.87
N GLU A 320 5.42 1.07 24.54
CA GLU A 320 6.68 0.50 24.07
C GLU A 320 7.17 -0.64 24.97
N GLY A 321 7.52 -1.77 24.35
CA GLY A 321 8.15 -2.91 25.04
C GLY A 321 7.16 -3.96 25.55
N ARG A 322 6.55 -4.73 24.64
CA ARG A 322 6.00 -6.05 25.00
C ARG A 322 7.12 -7.10 24.87
N ARG A 323 7.45 -7.73 25.99
CA ARG A 323 8.35 -8.89 26.06
C ARG A 323 7.51 -10.16 25.99
N HIS A 324 8.04 -11.20 25.35
CA HIS A 324 7.51 -12.56 25.53
C HIS A 324 7.58 -12.88 27.03
N VAL A 325 6.43 -13.18 27.63
CA VAL A 325 6.37 -13.78 28.96
C VAL A 325 6.29 -15.28 28.70
N ASN A 326 7.26 -16.05 29.20
CA ASN A 326 7.19 -17.51 29.15
C ASN A 326 5.87 -17.92 29.82
N VAL A 327 5.04 -18.69 29.09
CA VAL A 327 3.85 -19.34 29.65
C VAL A 327 4.27 -20.57 30.42
#